data_AF-A0A7L4GRN5-F1
#
_entry.id   AF-A0A7L4GRN5-F1
#
_cell.length_a   1.000
_cell.length_b   1.000
_cell.length_c   1.000
_cell.angle_alpha   90.00
_cell.angle_beta   90.00
_cell.angle_gamma   90.00
#
_symmetry.space_group_name_H-M   'P 1'
#
loop_
_entity.id
_entity.type
_entity.pdbx_description
1 polymer ?
#
loop_
_entity_poly.entity_id
_entity_poly.type
_entity_poly.pdbx_seq_one_letter_code
_entity_poly.pdbx_strand_id
1 'polypeptide(L)'
;EFMQAFWDVEEVQVKAIQLLASFVRDKTLHYLLTFTELITFAMKTHVDSLKLQVDGCILLLEILSQALEQDVVVALDENVASSLLETVRKHSENEELLSLVCTLLMMTSATEVSAESLRKVGVIPDLLSVLRDFLYNEQICFSCCGVLWSLAVSENNVDQGLLKSAVPVTSAVLREHLQNGRVAESACSALWALSLQGCLTENEYESTTALLLDALRMNPERPVLVKNACLALASLLRLSEISALRLITDSEGSGINLIKDAYHLHFDDLEVVKNICMLTNEMVQYGEIVV
;
A
#
# COMPACT_ATOMS: atom_id res chain seq x y z
N GLU A 1 2.30 -32.89 10.91
CA GLU A 1 1.66 -34.13 11.41
C GLU A 1 0.43 -33.87 12.29
N PHE A 2 0.54 -33.30 13.50
CA PHE A 2 -0.63 -33.13 14.39
C PHE A 2 -1.75 -32.25 13.80
N MET A 3 -1.44 -31.04 13.32
CA MET A 3 -2.43 -30.16 12.68
C MET A 3 -3.06 -30.79 11.43
N GLN A 4 -2.30 -31.58 10.67
CA GLN A 4 -2.79 -32.26 9.47
C GLN A 4 -3.72 -33.43 9.81
N ALA A 5 -3.48 -34.13 10.92
CA ALA A 5 -4.31 -35.25 11.35
C ALA A 5 -5.70 -34.81 11.86
N PHE A 6 -5.77 -33.63 12.46
CA PHE A 6 -7.00 -33.05 13.03
C PHE A 6 -7.41 -31.76 12.32
N TRP A 7 -7.24 -31.74 11.00
CA TRP A 7 -7.41 -30.54 10.17
C TRP A 7 -8.82 -29.95 10.25
N ASP A 8 -9.83 -30.79 10.47
CA ASP A 8 -11.25 -30.45 10.55
C ASP A 8 -11.73 -30.06 11.96
N VAL A 9 -10.86 -30.11 12.98
CA VAL A 9 -11.22 -29.79 14.37
C VAL A 9 -10.73 -28.39 14.76
N GLU A 10 -11.62 -27.42 14.77
CA GLU A 10 -11.32 -26.00 15.07
C GLU A 10 -10.52 -25.83 16.36
N GLU A 11 -10.99 -26.41 17.48
CA GLU A 11 -10.35 -26.27 18.79
C GLU A 11 -8.89 -26.77 18.79
N VAL A 12 -8.62 -27.83 18.00
CA VAL A 12 -7.28 -28.40 17.87
C VAL A 12 -6.40 -27.47 17.06
N GLN A 13 -6.91 -26.89 15.97
CA GLN A 13 -6.18 -25.92 15.16
C GLN A 13 -5.85 -24.65 15.94
N VAL A 14 -6.80 -24.10 16.69
CA VAL A 14 -6.58 -22.91 17.55
C VAL A 14 -5.47 -23.18 18.57
N LYS A 15 -5.56 -24.31 19.29
CA LYS A 15 -4.53 -24.69 20.28
C LYS A 15 -3.17 -24.91 19.64
N ALA A 16 -3.12 -25.51 18.45
CA ALA A 16 -1.87 -25.72 17.73
C ALA A 16 -1.22 -24.40 17.29
N ILE A 17 -2.01 -23.45 16.74
CA ILE A 17 -1.53 -22.11 16.37
C ILE A 17 -1.01 -21.36 17.59
N GLN A 18 -1.74 -21.38 18.71
CA GLN A 18 -1.31 -20.75 19.96
C GLN A 18 -0.01 -21.36 20.51
N LEU A 19 0.12 -22.69 20.42
CA LEU A 19 1.34 -23.38 20.81
C LEU A 19 2.51 -22.98 19.90
N LEU A 20 2.32 -22.91 18.58
CA LEU A 20 3.35 -22.44 17.65
C LEU A 20 3.77 -21.00 17.96
N ALA A 21 2.81 -20.12 18.23
CA ALA A 21 3.07 -18.74 18.62
C ALA A 21 3.91 -18.61 19.90
N SER A 22 3.74 -19.51 20.87
CA SER A 22 4.53 -19.49 22.11
C SER A 22 6.02 -19.77 21.91
N PHE A 23 6.41 -20.42 20.81
CA PHE A 23 7.81 -20.77 20.52
C PHE A 23 8.37 -20.04 19.30
N VAL A 24 7.60 -19.16 18.66
CA VAL A 24 7.99 -18.51 17.39
C VAL A 24 9.31 -17.76 17.49
N ARG A 25 9.66 -17.19 18.66
CA ARG A 25 10.92 -16.46 18.87
C ARG A 25 12.12 -17.36 19.15
N ASP A 26 11.88 -18.62 19.51
CA ASP A 26 12.92 -19.59 19.87
C ASP A 26 13.29 -20.51 18.70
N LYS A 27 12.57 -20.43 17.57
CA LYS A 27 12.73 -21.31 16.41
C LYS A 27 13.53 -20.62 15.31
N THR A 28 14.20 -21.44 14.51
CA THR A 28 14.89 -20.96 13.31
C THR A 28 13.87 -20.55 12.25
N LEU A 29 14.10 -19.40 11.62
CA LEU A 29 13.18 -18.83 10.63
C LEU A 29 12.84 -19.79 9.49
N HIS A 30 13.84 -20.54 8.98
CA HIS A 30 13.61 -21.51 7.91
C HIS A 30 12.56 -22.56 8.28
N TYR A 31 12.53 -22.98 9.55
CA TYR A 31 11.50 -23.90 10.05
C TYR A 31 10.14 -23.21 10.16
N LEU A 32 10.10 -21.94 10.60
CA LEU A 32 8.87 -21.17 10.71
C LEU A 32 8.17 -20.96 9.36
N LEU A 33 8.95 -20.70 8.29
CA LEU A 33 8.42 -20.53 6.95
C LEU A 33 7.70 -21.78 6.42
N THR A 34 8.03 -22.97 6.91
CA THR A 34 7.32 -24.21 6.53
C THR A 34 5.93 -24.32 7.15
N PHE A 35 5.61 -23.51 8.15
CA PHE A 35 4.28 -23.50 8.78
C PHE A 35 3.30 -22.51 8.15
N THR A 36 3.74 -21.59 7.29
CA THR A 36 2.86 -20.56 6.70
C THR A 36 1.71 -21.21 5.92
N GLU A 37 2.00 -22.23 5.11
CA GLU A 37 1.00 -23.04 4.39
C GLU A 37 0.06 -23.78 5.35
N LEU A 38 0.58 -24.33 6.46
CA LEU A 38 -0.23 -25.05 7.45
C LEU A 38 -1.18 -24.11 8.20
N ILE A 39 -0.70 -22.93 8.59
CA ILE A 39 -1.50 -21.91 9.27
C ILE A 39 -2.60 -21.41 8.34
N THR A 40 -2.25 -21.08 7.09
CA THR A 40 -3.20 -20.54 6.10
C THR A 40 -4.20 -21.59 5.63
N PHE A 41 -3.83 -22.86 5.59
CA PHE A 41 -4.74 -23.98 5.37
C PHE A 41 -5.74 -24.15 6.52
N ALA A 42 -5.28 -24.05 7.77
CA ALA A 42 -6.16 -24.06 8.93
C ALA A 42 -7.13 -22.87 8.91
N MET A 43 -6.63 -21.67 8.60
CA MET A 43 -7.44 -20.46 8.40
C MET A 43 -8.49 -20.63 7.31
N LYS A 44 -8.12 -21.22 6.17
CA LYS A 44 -9.06 -21.50 5.08
C LYS A 44 -10.14 -22.50 5.49
N THR A 45 -9.76 -23.57 6.18
CA THR A 45 -10.69 -24.61 6.63
C THR A 45 -11.71 -24.07 7.64
N HIS A 46 -11.24 -23.22 8.55
CA HIS A 46 -12.04 -22.67 9.64
C HIS A 46 -12.28 -21.17 9.45
N VAL A 47 -12.68 -20.78 8.23
CA VAL A 47 -12.86 -19.37 7.85
C VAL A 47 -13.89 -18.68 8.74
N ASP A 48 -14.88 -19.40 9.29
CA ASP A 48 -15.89 -18.85 10.19
C ASP A 48 -15.36 -18.54 11.61
N SER A 49 -14.24 -19.15 12.02
CA SER A 49 -13.68 -18.96 13.36
C SER A 49 -12.84 -17.70 13.44
N LEU A 50 -13.45 -16.61 13.90
CA LEU A 50 -12.76 -15.32 14.10
C LEU A 50 -11.50 -15.48 14.96
N LYS A 51 -11.57 -16.28 16.04
CA LYS A 51 -10.43 -16.51 16.92
C LYS A 51 -9.26 -17.16 16.17
N LEU A 52 -9.55 -18.16 15.34
CA LEU A 52 -8.54 -18.83 14.53
C LEU A 52 -7.94 -17.88 13.49
N GLN A 53 -8.77 -17.04 12.85
CA GLN A 53 -8.27 -16.03 11.90
C GLN A 53 -7.32 -15.05 12.57
N VAL A 54 -7.71 -14.49 13.72
CA VAL A 54 -6.88 -13.54 14.48
C VAL A 54 -5.57 -14.19 14.94
N ASP A 55 -5.62 -15.37 15.56
CA ASP A 55 -4.42 -16.06 16.04
C ASP A 55 -3.49 -16.46 14.88
N GLY A 56 -4.07 -16.90 13.76
CA GLY A 56 -3.33 -17.21 12.53
C GLY A 56 -2.64 -15.98 11.95
N CYS A 57 -3.36 -14.87 11.83
CA CYS A 57 -2.80 -13.62 11.31
C CYS A 57 -1.67 -13.07 12.19
N ILE A 58 -1.84 -13.08 13.51
CA ILE A 58 -0.80 -12.65 14.46
C ILE A 58 0.45 -13.50 14.31
N LEU A 59 0.30 -14.83 14.23
CA LEU A 59 1.43 -15.73 14.06
C LEU A 59 2.15 -15.50 12.73
N LEU A 60 1.41 -15.33 11.62
CA LEU A 60 1.99 -15.03 10.32
C LEU A 60 2.74 -13.70 10.33
N LEU A 61 2.21 -12.66 10.98
CA LEU A 61 2.87 -11.36 11.10
C LEU A 61 4.19 -11.49 11.84
N GLU A 62 4.21 -12.20 12.97
CA GLU A 62 5.45 -12.41 13.75
C GLU A 62 6.50 -13.19 12.95
N ILE A 63 6.09 -14.21 12.17
CA ILE A 63 7.01 -14.94 11.27
C ILE A 63 7.58 -14.01 10.20
N LEU A 64 6.74 -13.18 9.56
CA LEU A 64 7.19 -12.24 8.53
C LEU A 64 8.06 -11.12 9.09
N SER A 65 7.77 -10.63 10.30
CA SER A 65 8.60 -9.64 10.99
C SER A 65 10.00 -10.19 11.26
N GLN A 66 10.12 -11.42 11.75
CA GLN A 66 11.42 -12.07 11.93
C GLN A 66 12.15 -12.31 10.60
N ALA A 67 11.41 -12.59 9.52
CA ALA A 67 11.99 -12.70 8.19
C ALA A 67 12.59 -11.38 7.73
N LEU A 68 11.85 -10.28 7.91
CA LEU A 68 12.28 -8.94 7.58
C LEU A 68 13.53 -8.52 8.38
N GLU A 69 13.58 -8.81 9.68
CA GLU A 69 14.75 -8.54 10.53
C GLU A 69 16.02 -9.28 10.08
N GLN A 70 15.86 -10.40 9.37
CA GLN A 70 16.94 -11.22 8.83
C GLN A 70 17.19 -10.97 7.33
N ASP A 71 16.59 -9.93 6.75
CA ASP A 71 16.62 -9.62 5.32
C ASP A 71 16.18 -10.81 4.43
N VAL A 72 15.32 -11.68 4.95
CA VAL A 72 14.78 -12.82 4.24
C VAL A 72 13.47 -12.44 3.57
N VAL A 73 13.50 -12.53 2.25
CA VAL A 73 12.34 -12.27 1.40
C VAL A 73 11.40 -13.48 1.42
N VAL A 74 10.17 -13.26 1.89
CA VAL A 74 9.11 -14.28 1.90
C VAL A 74 8.15 -14.01 0.76
N ALA A 75 8.02 -14.99 -0.14
CA ALA A 75 7.02 -14.94 -1.19
C ALA A 75 5.77 -15.73 -0.78
N LEU A 76 4.60 -15.14 -0.99
CA LEU A 76 3.34 -15.88 -0.86
C LEU A 76 3.02 -16.59 -2.17
N ASP A 77 2.65 -17.85 -2.06
CA ASP A 77 2.00 -18.54 -3.15
C ASP A 77 0.54 -18.04 -3.33
N GLU A 78 -0.07 -18.46 -4.42
CA GLU A 78 -1.45 -18.09 -4.75
C GLU A 78 -2.48 -18.64 -3.73
N ASN A 79 -2.17 -19.77 -3.08
CA ASN A 79 -3.06 -20.39 -2.10
C ASN A 79 -3.15 -19.56 -0.81
N VAL A 80 -2.01 -19.07 -0.32
CA VAL A 80 -1.96 -18.20 0.85
C VAL A 80 -2.69 -16.89 0.54
N ALA A 81 -2.40 -16.27 -0.61
CA ALA A 81 -3.08 -15.05 -1.04
C ALA A 81 -4.61 -15.24 -1.13
N SER A 82 -5.05 -16.36 -1.69
CA SER A 82 -6.47 -16.73 -1.78
C SER A 82 -7.11 -16.90 -0.39
N SER A 83 -6.43 -17.58 0.54
CA SER A 83 -6.92 -17.78 1.92
C SER A 83 -7.08 -16.46 2.68
N LEU A 84 -6.12 -15.54 2.54
CA LEU A 84 -6.22 -14.21 3.15
C LEU A 84 -7.38 -13.40 2.56
N LEU A 85 -7.63 -13.48 1.25
CA LEU A 85 -8.78 -12.82 0.63
C LEU A 85 -10.12 -13.42 1.04
N GLU A 86 -10.21 -14.74 1.18
CA GLU A 86 -11.41 -15.38 1.75
C GLU A 86 -11.69 -14.87 3.16
N THR A 87 -10.63 -14.64 3.95
CA THR A 87 -10.73 -14.05 5.30
C THR A 87 -11.24 -12.61 5.25
N VAL A 88 -10.69 -11.76 4.37
CA VAL A 88 -11.17 -10.37 4.16
C VAL A 88 -12.65 -10.34 3.82
N ARG A 89 -13.09 -11.20 2.89
CA ARG A 89 -14.49 -11.26 2.43
C ARG A 89 -15.42 -11.79 3.51
N LYS A 90 -14.98 -12.78 4.29
CA LYS A 90 -15.80 -13.39 5.33
C LYS A 90 -15.99 -12.47 6.54
N HIS A 91 -14.95 -11.74 6.92
CA HIS A 91 -14.91 -10.88 8.11
C HIS A 91 -14.80 -9.40 7.75
N SER A 92 -15.51 -8.98 6.70
CA SER A 92 -15.43 -7.62 6.14
C SER A 92 -15.86 -6.52 7.11
N GLU A 93 -16.55 -6.86 8.20
CA GLU A 93 -16.98 -5.92 9.24
C GLU A 93 -16.02 -5.88 10.44
N ASN A 94 -14.99 -6.76 10.48
CA ASN A 94 -14.06 -6.84 11.61
C ASN A 94 -12.80 -6.00 11.36
N GLU A 95 -12.84 -4.75 11.79
CA GLU A 95 -11.76 -3.77 11.61
C GLU A 95 -10.40 -4.25 12.15
N GLU A 96 -10.38 -4.88 13.33
CA GLU A 96 -9.15 -5.36 13.97
C GLU A 96 -8.49 -6.47 13.14
N LEU A 97 -9.27 -7.46 12.68
CA LEU A 97 -8.78 -8.53 11.82
C LEU A 97 -8.34 -7.99 10.46
N LEU A 98 -9.10 -7.08 9.86
CA LEU A 98 -8.74 -6.46 8.58
C LEU A 98 -7.42 -5.68 8.69
N SER A 99 -7.17 -4.99 9.81
CA SER A 99 -5.89 -4.33 10.07
C SER A 99 -4.73 -5.34 10.02
N LEU A 100 -4.88 -6.53 10.61
CA LEU A 100 -3.86 -7.59 10.57
C LEU A 100 -3.68 -8.14 9.15
N VAL A 101 -4.78 -8.47 8.47
CA VAL A 101 -4.73 -9.08 7.12
C VAL A 101 -4.16 -8.10 6.09
N CYS A 102 -4.57 -6.83 6.11
CA CYS A 102 -4.00 -5.82 5.22
C CYS A 102 -2.50 -5.62 5.48
N THR A 103 -2.06 -5.67 6.73
CA THR A 103 -0.63 -5.61 7.08
C THR A 103 0.13 -6.82 6.53
N LEU A 104 -0.43 -8.04 6.63
CA LEU A 104 0.15 -9.25 6.01
C LEU A 104 0.29 -9.11 4.50
N LEU A 105 -0.76 -8.65 3.82
CA LEU A 105 -0.75 -8.43 2.37
C LEU A 105 0.32 -7.41 1.96
N MET A 106 0.48 -6.33 2.73
CA MET A 106 1.51 -5.31 2.48
C MET A 106 2.92 -5.84 2.67
N MET A 107 3.20 -6.56 3.76
CA MET A 107 4.53 -7.11 4.02
C MET A 107 4.95 -8.12 2.96
N THR A 108 3.99 -8.80 2.36
CA THR A 108 4.24 -9.86 1.37
C THR A 108 4.21 -9.35 -0.07
N SER A 109 3.56 -8.22 -0.36
CA SER A 109 3.54 -7.61 -1.70
C SER A 109 4.88 -7.00 -2.15
N ALA A 110 5.90 -7.00 -1.29
CA ALA A 110 7.21 -6.41 -1.58
C ALA A 110 7.98 -7.09 -2.73
N THR A 111 7.59 -8.31 -3.12
CA THR A 111 8.21 -9.04 -4.24
C THR A 111 7.32 -9.09 -5.46
N GLU A 112 7.92 -9.08 -6.64
CA GLU A 112 7.19 -9.24 -7.90
C GLU A 112 6.42 -10.57 -7.97
N VAL A 113 7.00 -11.65 -7.44
CA VAL A 113 6.34 -12.97 -7.40
C VAL A 113 5.04 -12.91 -6.58
N SER A 114 5.07 -12.28 -5.41
CA SER A 114 3.89 -12.18 -4.56
C SER A 114 2.89 -11.15 -5.09
N ALA A 115 3.37 -10.03 -5.63
CA ALA A 115 2.52 -9.05 -6.31
C ALA A 115 1.76 -9.71 -7.47
N GLU A 116 2.40 -10.60 -8.23
CA GLU A 116 1.76 -11.37 -9.28
C GLU A 116 0.71 -12.35 -8.74
N SER A 117 1.01 -13.10 -7.68
CA SER A 117 0.02 -13.95 -7.00
C SER A 117 -1.20 -13.15 -6.56
N LEU A 118 -1.00 -11.97 -5.95
CA LEU A 118 -2.06 -11.07 -5.50
C LEU A 118 -2.92 -10.52 -6.65
N ARG A 119 -2.31 -10.24 -7.80
CA ARG A 119 -3.06 -9.84 -9.01
C ARG A 119 -3.93 -10.96 -9.53
N LYS A 120 -3.41 -12.19 -9.60
CA LYS A 120 -4.15 -13.37 -10.08
C LYS A 120 -5.39 -13.68 -9.25
N VAL A 121 -5.27 -13.56 -7.92
CA VAL A 121 -6.42 -13.78 -7.02
C VAL A 121 -7.41 -12.61 -6.98
N GLY A 122 -7.09 -11.49 -7.66
CA GLY A 122 -7.97 -10.33 -7.78
C GLY A 122 -8.12 -9.53 -6.49
N VAL A 123 -7.00 -9.17 -5.84
CA VAL A 123 -7.00 -8.47 -4.54
C VAL A 123 -7.56 -7.04 -4.59
N ILE A 124 -7.46 -6.34 -5.73
CA ILE A 124 -7.73 -4.89 -5.82
C ILE A 124 -9.16 -4.52 -5.39
N PRO A 125 -10.25 -5.15 -5.91
CA PRO A 125 -11.61 -4.82 -5.48
C PRO A 125 -11.85 -4.97 -3.98
N ASP A 126 -11.28 -5.99 -3.35
CA ASP A 126 -11.40 -6.25 -1.91
C ASP A 126 -10.71 -5.13 -1.10
N LEU A 127 -9.48 -4.74 -1.49
CA LEU A 127 -8.76 -3.63 -0.85
C LEU A 127 -9.52 -2.30 -0.98
N LEU A 128 -10.07 -2.02 -2.16
CA LEU A 128 -10.84 -0.81 -2.38
C LEU A 128 -12.14 -0.81 -1.57
N SER A 129 -12.75 -1.97 -1.31
CA SER A 129 -13.89 -2.08 -0.40
C SER A 129 -13.48 -1.75 1.03
N VAL A 130 -12.43 -2.41 1.53
CA VAL A 130 -11.91 -2.20 2.89
C VAL A 130 -11.54 -0.73 3.12
N LEU A 131 -10.87 -0.07 2.16
CA LEU A 131 -10.54 1.35 2.25
C LEU A 131 -11.76 2.28 2.32
N ARG A 132 -12.86 1.93 1.62
CA ARG A 132 -14.10 2.72 1.68
C ARG A 132 -14.80 2.56 3.03
N ASP A 133 -14.80 1.35 3.57
CA ASP A 133 -15.49 1.01 4.81
C ASP A 133 -14.72 1.52 6.05
N PHE A 134 -13.37 1.55 5.97
CA PHE A 134 -12.49 1.90 7.08
C PHE A 134 -11.54 3.06 6.76
N LEU A 135 -12.05 4.10 6.09
CA LEU A 135 -11.26 5.28 5.69
C LEU A 135 -10.57 5.98 6.86
N TYR A 136 -11.12 5.90 8.07
CA TYR A 136 -10.55 6.52 9.28
C TYR A 136 -9.46 5.68 9.96
N ASN A 137 -9.32 4.40 9.61
CA ASN A 137 -8.32 3.53 10.22
C ASN A 137 -6.97 3.73 9.53
N GLU A 138 -6.03 4.35 10.25
CA GLU A 138 -4.70 4.69 9.75
C GLU A 138 -3.91 3.45 9.31
N GLN A 139 -4.00 2.34 10.05
CA GLN A 139 -3.22 1.13 9.76
C GLN A 139 -3.72 0.44 8.49
N ILE A 140 -5.05 0.31 8.34
CA ILE A 140 -5.68 -0.22 7.12
C ILE A 140 -5.29 0.66 5.93
N CYS A 141 -5.46 1.98 6.06
CA CYS A 141 -5.15 2.93 5.00
C CYS A 141 -3.67 2.85 4.57
N PHE A 142 -2.75 2.86 5.55
CA PHE A 142 -1.32 2.70 5.31
C PHE A 142 -1.01 1.41 4.55
N SER A 143 -1.55 0.28 5.02
CA SER A 143 -1.27 -1.03 4.43
C SER A 143 -1.88 -1.23 3.06
N CYS A 144 -3.14 -0.87 2.86
CA CYS A 144 -3.80 -1.01 1.57
C CYS A 144 -3.16 -0.11 0.49
N CYS A 145 -2.80 1.14 0.81
CA CYS A 145 -2.04 1.99 -0.11
C CYS A 145 -0.66 1.40 -0.44
N GLY A 146 0.01 0.77 0.53
CA GLY A 146 1.27 0.08 0.30
C GLY A 146 1.14 -1.08 -0.67
N VAL A 147 0.10 -1.90 -0.51
CA VAL A 147 -0.23 -2.98 -1.46
C VAL A 147 -0.53 -2.40 -2.85
N LEU A 148 -1.39 -1.38 -2.94
CA LEU A 148 -1.74 -0.76 -4.22
C LEU A 148 -0.51 -0.22 -4.97
N TRP A 149 0.42 0.42 -4.25
CA TRP A 149 1.70 0.83 -4.82
C TRP A 149 2.49 -0.35 -5.38
N SER A 150 2.67 -1.44 -4.60
CA SER A 150 3.39 -2.63 -5.04
C SER A 150 2.77 -3.27 -6.28
N LEU A 151 1.44 -3.28 -6.38
CA LEU A 151 0.74 -3.88 -7.51
C LEU A 151 0.82 -3.01 -8.77
N ALA A 152 0.81 -1.68 -8.62
CA ALA A 152 0.75 -0.72 -9.72
C ALA A 152 2.13 -0.30 -10.26
N VAL A 153 3.20 -0.41 -9.46
CA VAL A 153 4.55 0.00 -9.90
C VAL A 153 5.15 -0.98 -10.92
N SER A 154 4.63 -2.20 -11.00
CA SER A 154 5.07 -3.23 -11.94
C SER A 154 4.54 -2.98 -13.37
N GLU A 155 5.35 -3.27 -14.39
CA GLU A 155 4.98 -3.13 -15.82
C GLU A 155 4.04 -4.25 -16.33
N ASN A 156 3.50 -5.08 -15.42
CA ASN A 156 2.68 -6.23 -15.76
C ASN A 156 1.25 -5.85 -16.17
N ASN A 157 0.59 -6.77 -16.88
CA ASN A 157 -0.77 -6.64 -17.42
C ASN A 157 -1.86 -6.63 -16.34
N VAL A 158 -1.80 -5.71 -15.38
CA VAL A 158 -2.91 -5.48 -14.46
C VAL A 158 -4.09 -4.93 -15.25
N ASP A 159 -5.31 -5.34 -14.88
CA ASP A 159 -6.52 -4.74 -15.44
C ASP A 159 -6.52 -3.23 -15.17
N GLN A 160 -6.38 -2.46 -16.25
CA GLN A 160 -6.33 -1.01 -16.23
C GLN A 160 -7.64 -0.40 -15.68
N GLY A 161 -8.79 -1.04 -15.89
CA GLY A 161 -10.06 -0.61 -15.31
C GLY A 161 -10.06 -0.72 -13.78
N LEU A 162 -9.48 -1.80 -13.24
CA LEU A 162 -9.34 -1.96 -11.79
C LEU A 162 -8.38 -0.93 -11.20
N LEU A 163 -7.22 -0.70 -11.82
CA LEU A 163 -6.29 0.32 -11.33
C LEU A 163 -6.87 1.73 -11.39
N LYS A 164 -7.60 2.08 -12.46
CA LYS A 164 -8.33 3.36 -12.57
C LYS A 164 -9.31 3.55 -11.40
N SER A 165 -10.01 2.50 -10.99
CA SER A 165 -10.94 2.58 -9.85
C SER A 165 -10.25 2.84 -8.50
N ALA A 166 -8.94 2.65 -8.40
CA ALA A 166 -8.17 2.90 -7.18
C ALA A 166 -7.81 4.38 -6.96
N VAL A 167 -7.76 5.19 -8.02
CA VAL A 167 -7.42 6.64 -7.95
C VAL A 167 -8.32 7.42 -6.99
N PRO A 168 -9.67 7.37 -7.11
CA PRO A 168 -10.54 8.15 -6.23
C PRO A 168 -10.49 7.68 -4.78
N VAL A 169 -10.35 6.38 -4.54
CA VAL A 169 -10.25 5.80 -3.19
C VAL A 169 -8.94 6.20 -2.53
N THR A 170 -7.82 6.10 -3.24
CA THR A 170 -6.49 6.50 -2.73
C THR A 170 -6.45 8.01 -2.47
N SER A 171 -7.09 8.81 -3.32
CA SER A 171 -7.23 10.26 -3.11
C SER A 171 -8.08 10.58 -1.88
N ALA A 172 -9.11 9.78 -1.58
CA ALA A 172 -9.88 9.94 -0.35
C ALA A 172 -9.02 9.63 0.89
N VAL A 173 -8.20 8.58 0.85
CA VAL A 173 -7.26 8.23 1.93
C VAL A 173 -6.28 9.38 2.18
N LEU A 174 -5.64 9.90 1.13
CA LEU A 174 -4.70 11.00 1.27
C LEU A 174 -5.36 12.25 1.85
N ARG A 175 -6.59 12.56 1.43
CA ARG A 175 -7.35 13.72 1.94
C ARG A 175 -7.69 13.58 3.43
N GLU A 176 -8.14 12.40 3.85
CA GLU A 176 -8.47 12.13 5.25
C GLU A 176 -7.22 12.23 6.14
N HIS A 177 -6.11 11.69 5.66
CA HIS A 177 -4.89 11.51 6.46
C HIS A 177 -3.76 12.47 6.12
N LEU A 178 -4.08 13.69 5.65
CA LEU A 178 -3.07 14.71 5.31
C LEU A 178 -2.11 15.02 6.46
N GLN A 179 -2.57 14.94 7.72
CA GLN A 179 -1.75 15.19 8.91
C GLN A 179 -1.00 13.95 9.40
N ASN A 180 -1.44 12.76 9.00
CA ASN A 180 -0.74 11.53 9.31
C ASN A 180 0.29 11.24 8.22
N GLY A 181 1.50 11.74 8.43
CA GLY A 181 2.56 11.65 7.43
C GLY A 181 2.86 10.23 6.96
N ARG A 182 2.67 9.18 7.78
CA ARG A 182 2.86 7.78 7.38
C ARG A 182 1.83 7.33 6.36
N VAL A 183 0.56 7.61 6.61
CA VAL A 183 -0.53 7.27 5.68
C VAL A 183 -0.44 8.12 4.41
N ALA A 184 -0.20 9.43 4.55
CA ALA A 184 -0.05 10.34 3.42
C ALA A 184 1.11 9.91 2.49
N GLU A 185 2.23 9.46 3.05
CA GLU A 185 3.38 8.96 2.27
C GLU A 185 3.02 7.68 1.49
N SER A 186 2.33 6.74 2.13
CA SER A 186 1.86 5.51 1.49
C SER A 186 0.86 5.83 0.36
N ALA A 187 -0.08 6.75 0.60
CA ALA A 187 -1.06 7.17 -0.40
C ALA A 187 -0.41 7.92 -1.58
N CYS A 188 0.55 8.82 -1.33
CA CYS A 188 1.34 9.48 -2.39
C CYS A 188 2.13 8.46 -3.22
N SER A 189 2.67 7.41 -2.58
CA SER A 189 3.35 6.32 -3.28
C SER A 189 2.40 5.61 -4.25
N ALA A 190 1.22 5.23 -3.77
CA ALA A 190 0.19 4.61 -4.61
C ALA A 190 -0.28 5.53 -5.74
N LEU A 191 -0.55 6.82 -5.47
CA LEU A 191 -0.95 7.79 -6.49
C LEU A 191 0.14 8.00 -7.55
N TRP A 192 1.42 8.00 -7.17
CA TRP A 192 2.51 8.04 -8.14
C TRP A 192 2.46 6.81 -9.06
N ALA A 193 2.39 5.60 -8.50
CA ALA A 193 2.33 4.38 -9.32
C ALA A 193 1.11 4.36 -10.25
N LEU A 194 -0.07 4.77 -9.76
CA LEU A 194 -1.28 4.90 -10.58
C LEU A 194 -1.13 5.96 -11.68
N SER A 195 -0.47 7.09 -11.39
CA SER A 195 -0.19 8.14 -12.38
C SER A 195 0.77 7.65 -13.45
N LEU A 196 1.80 6.89 -13.07
CA LEU A 196 2.76 6.28 -14.00
C LEU A 196 2.07 5.31 -14.96
N GLN A 197 1.05 4.58 -14.48
CA GLN A 197 0.22 3.68 -15.28
C GLN A 197 -0.85 4.40 -16.13
N GLY A 198 -0.94 5.73 -16.07
CA GLY A 198 -1.96 6.50 -16.81
C GLY A 198 -3.39 6.22 -16.33
N CYS A 199 -3.56 5.93 -15.04
CA CYS A 199 -4.85 5.58 -14.45
C CYS A 199 -5.75 6.78 -14.14
N LEU A 200 -5.25 8.01 -14.21
CA LEU A 200 -6.08 9.19 -13.98
C LEU A 200 -6.92 9.52 -15.20
N THR A 201 -8.13 10.01 -14.95
CA THR A 201 -9.03 10.59 -15.95
C THR A 201 -8.90 12.11 -16.00
N GLU A 202 -9.40 12.73 -17.08
CA GLU A 202 -9.36 14.18 -17.27
C GLU A 202 -9.90 14.98 -16.07
N ASN A 203 -10.96 14.47 -15.44
CA ASN A 203 -11.61 15.13 -14.30
C ASN A 203 -10.82 15.00 -12.99
N GLU A 204 -9.83 14.10 -12.93
CA GLU A 204 -9.05 13.81 -11.71
C GLU A 204 -7.74 14.58 -11.65
N TYR A 205 -7.19 15.01 -12.79
CA TYR A 205 -5.90 15.70 -12.86
C TYR A 205 -5.83 16.91 -11.92
N GLU A 206 -6.75 17.87 -12.05
CA GLU A 206 -6.76 19.08 -11.23
C GLU A 206 -6.83 18.76 -9.73
N SER A 207 -7.79 17.91 -9.34
CA SER A 207 -8.03 17.59 -7.94
C SER A 207 -6.89 16.79 -7.31
N THR A 208 -6.24 15.90 -8.08
CA THR A 208 -5.10 15.11 -7.61
C THR A 208 -3.85 15.98 -7.51
N THR A 209 -3.62 16.89 -8.46
CA THR A 209 -2.55 17.87 -8.36
C THR A 209 -2.67 18.73 -7.11
N ALA A 210 -3.86 19.28 -6.84
CA ALA A 210 -4.11 20.07 -5.63
C ALA A 210 -3.82 19.27 -4.35
N LEU A 211 -4.32 18.03 -4.31
CA LEU A 211 -4.15 17.17 -3.14
C LEU A 211 -2.68 16.77 -2.88
N LEU A 212 -1.89 16.55 -3.93
CA LEU A 212 -0.45 16.27 -3.80
C LEU A 212 0.31 17.51 -3.28
N LEU A 213 -0.09 18.71 -3.68
CA LEU A 213 0.48 19.96 -3.14
C LEU A 213 0.12 20.14 -1.66
N ASP A 214 -1.11 19.83 -1.27
CA ASP A 214 -1.52 19.84 0.14
C ASP A 214 -0.73 18.82 0.97
N ALA A 215 -0.50 17.62 0.44
CA ALA A 215 0.32 16.60 1.09
C ALA A 215 1.76 17.07 1.33
N LEU A 216 2.38 17.70 0.32
CA LEU A 216 3.70 18.31 0.41
C LEU A 216 3.75 19.41 1.48
N ARG A 217 2.73 20.27 1.50
CA ARG A 217 2.62 21.39 2.45
C ARG A 217 2.47 20.91 3.90
N MET A 218 1.72 19.84 4.11
CA MET A 218 1.45 19.29 5.45
C MET A 218 2.58 18.40 5.98
N ASN A 219 3.39 17.81 5.11
CA ASN A 219 4.44 16.86 5.48
C ASN A 219 5.79 17.17 4.82
N PRO A 220 6.30 18.41 4.89
CA PRO A 220 7.48 18.81 4.14
C PRO A 220 8.73 18.06 4.60
N GLU A 221 8.82 17.64 5.86
CA GLU A 221 9.99 16.96 6.41
C GLU A 221 10.12 15.48 6.02
N ARG A 222 9.13 14.88 5.33
CA ARG A 222 9.16 13.44 5.00
C ARG A 222 9.74 13.21 3.59
N PRO A 223 11.00 12.75 3.45
CA PRO A 223 11.67 12.69 2.15
C PRO A 223 10.98 11.74 1.17
N VAL A 224 10.48 10.58 1.62
CA VAL A 224 9.80 9.61 0.75
C VAL A 224 8.47 10.18 0.24
N LEU A 225 7.71 10.88 1.09
CA LEU A 225 6.50 11.61 0.66
C LEU A 225 6.85 12.68 -0.38
N VAL A 226 7.84 13.53 -0.10
CA VAL A 226 8.25 14.61 -1.01
C VAL A 226 8.67 14.05 -2.37
N LYS A 227 9.50 13.02 -2.36
CA LYS A 227 9.91 12.29 -3.54
C LYS A 227 8.72 11.80 -4.36
N ASN A 228 7.83 11.04 -3.74
CA ASN A 228 6.74 10.37 -4.44
C ASN A 228 5.66 11.35 -4.90
N ALA A 229 5.40 12.41 -4.13
CA ALA A 229 4.53 13.50 -4.56
C ALA A 229 5.11 14.25 -5.76
N CYS A 230 6.42 14.54 -5.78
CA CYS A 230 7.06 15.17 -6.93
C CYS A 230 7.02 14.28 -8.18
N LEU A 231 7.25 12.98 -8.02
CA LEU A 231 7.16 12.00 -9.11
C LEU A 231 5.72 11.85 -9.66
N ALA A 232 4.72 11.84 -8.78
CA ALA A 232 3.33 11.88 -9.17
C ALA A 232 3.03 13.16 -9.96
N LEU A 233 3.36 14.34 -9.41
CA LEU A 233 3.17 15.63 -10.06
C LEU A 233 3.86 15.69 -11.44
N ALA A 234 5.10 15.21 -11.56
CA ALA A 234 5.81 15.18 -12.84
C ALA A 234 5.09 14.29 -13.87
N SER A 235 4.52 13.17 -13.42
CA SER A 235 3.70 12.30 -14.27
C SER A 235 2.41 12.99 -14.70
N LEU A 236 1.72 13.70 -13.78
CA LEU A 236 0.51 14.45 -14.09
C LEU A 236 0.77 15.62 -15.05
N LEU A 237 1.86 16.36 -14.85
CA LEU A 237 2.26 17.47 -15.72
C LEU A 237 2.55 16.99 -17.14
N ARG A 238 3.18 15.83 -17.30
CA ARG A 238 3.45 15.25 -18.62
C ARG A 238 2.18 14.77 -19.34
N LEU A 239 1.12 14.47 -18.60
CA LEU A 239 -0.13 13.93 -19.14
C LEU A 239 -1.22 14.99 -19.34
N SER A 240 -1.20 16.11 -18.61
CA SER A 240 -2.24 17.13 -18.70
C SER A 240 -1.75 18.54 -18.35
N GLU A 241 -2.06 19.50 -19.23
CA GLU A 241 -1.86 20.94 -19.01
C GLU A 241 -2.63 21.47 -17.79
N ILE A 242 -3.76 20.84 -17.45
CA ILE A 242 -4.59 21.22 -16.29
C ILE A 242 -3.77 21.06 -15.00
N SER A 243 -2.99 19.99 -14.89
CA SER A 243 -2.09 19.75 -13.76
C SER A 243 -1.01 20.83 -13.66
N ALA A 244 -0.42 21.22 -14.80
CA ALA A 244 0.59 22.26 -14.85
C ALA A 244 0.01 23.62 -14.41
N LEU A 245 -1.16 23.99 -14.96
CA LEU A 245 -1.85 25.22 -14.59
C LEU A 245 -2.21 25.23 -13.10
N ARG A 246 -2.75 24.13 -12.57
CA ARG A 246 -3.13 24.02 -11.16
C ARG A 246 -1.92 24.14 -10.23
N LEU A 247 -0.76 23.62 -10.60
CA LEU A 247 0.47 23.77 -9.83
C LEU A 247 0.97 25.22 -9.82
N ILE A 248 0.89 25.92 -10.95
CA ILE A 248 1.32 27.32 -11.07
C ILE A 248 0.36 28.25 -10.32
N THR A 249 -0.94 28.00 -10.46
CA THR A 249 -2.04 28.82 -9.91
C THR A 249 -2.59 28.29 -8.59
N ASP A 250 -1.78 27.56 -7.83
CA ASP A 250 -2.19 26.98 -6.56
C ASP A 250 -2.80 28.06 -5.63
N SER A 251 -3.96 27.72 -5.04
CA SER A 251 -4.79 28.65 -4.28
C SER A 251 -4.17 29.02 -2.92
N GLU A 252 -3.31 28.14 -2.40
CA GLU A 252 -2.65 28.26 -1.10
C GLU A 252 -1.23 28.87 -1.23
N GLY A 253 -0.94 29.53 -2.36
CA GLY A 253 0.35 30.11 -2.70
C GLY A 253 0.92 29.52 -4.00
N SER A 254 2.10 29.97 -4.44
CA SER A 254 2.71 29.39 -5.65
C SER A 254 3.21 27.98 -5.37
N GLY A 255 2.70 26.98 -6.08
CA GLY A 255 3.25 25.61 -6.03
C GLY A 255 4.74 25.57 -6.37
N ILE A 256 5.22 26.51 -7.20
CA ILE A 256 6.65 26.69 -7.50
C ILE A 256 7.46 27.02 -6.23
N ASN A 257 6.93 27.91 -5.38
CA ASN A 257 7.58 28.24 -4.11
C ASN A 257 7.57 27.04 -3.16
N LEU A 258 6.47 26.27 -3.11
CA LEU A 258 6.41 25.04 -2.31
C LEU A 258 7.48 24.02 -2.74
N ILE A 259 7.67 23.81 -4.05
CA ILE A 259 8.72 22.92 -4.57
C ILE A 259 10.12 23.47 -4.26
N LYS A 260 10.31 24.79 -4.32
CA LYS A 260 11.57 25.43 -3.94
C LYS A 260 11.88 25.27 -2.46
N ASP A 261 10.89 25.42 -1.59
CA ASP A 261 11.03 25.23 -0.15
C ASP A 261 11.36 23.77 0.18
N ALA A 262 10.71 22.81 -0.49
CA ALA A 262 11.03 21.40 -0.39
C ALA A 262 12.48 21.09 -0.84
N TYR A 263 12.95 21.72 -1.91
CA TYR A 263 14.36 21.59 -2.34
C TYR A 263 15.32 22.10 -1.28
N HIS A 264 15.03 23.27 -0.69
CA HIS A 264 15.89 23.84 0.34
C HIS A 264 15.88 23.02 1.64
N LEU A 265 14.79 22.34 1.94
CA LEU A 265 14.69 21.47 3.11
C LEU A 265 15.46 20.15 2.92
N HIS A 266 15.52 19.62 1.70
CA HIS A 266 16.10 18.29 1.39
C HIS A 266 17.31 18.37 0.45
N PHE A 267 18.03 19.49 0.42
CA PHE A 267 19.11 19.73 -0.56
C PHE A 267 20.27 18.72 -0.49
N ASP A 268 20.41 18.02 0.64
CA ASP A 268 21.39 16.98 0.92
C ASP A 268 20.89 15.56 0.60
N ASP A 269 19.58 15.38 0.40
CA ASP A 269 19.00 14.12 -0.09
C ASP A 269 19.02 14.10 -1.63
N LEU A 270 19.99 13.38 -2.18
CA LEU A 270 20.18 13.24 -3.62
C LEU A 270 18.96 12.66 -4.34
N GLU A 271 18.20 11.76 -3.71
CA GLU A 271 17.04 11.15 -4.33
C GLU A 271 15.89 12.15 -4.39
N VAL A 272 15.64 12.88 -3.32
CA VAL A 272 14.61 13.95 -3.30
C VAL A 272 14.95 15.04 -4.30
N VAL A 273 16.19 15.55 -4.28
CA VAL A 273 16.65 16.59 -5.21
C VAL A 273 16.49 16.17 -6.66
N LYS A 274 16.87 14.93 -7.01
CA LYS A 274 16.71 14.41 -8.38
C LYS A 274 15.25 14.47 -8.84
N ASN A 275 14.31 14.11 -7.97
CA ASN A 275 12.89 14.05 -8.31
C ASN A 275 12.24 15.44 -8.34
N ILE A 276 12.68 16.37 -7.48
CA ILE A 276 12.30 17.79 -7.58
C ILE A 276 12.81 18.39 -8.91
N CYS A 277 14.05 18.11 -9.31
CA CYS A 277 14.58 18.55 -10.60
C CYS A 277 13.80 17.97 -11.78
N MET A 278 13.36 16.71 -11.69
CA MET A 278 12.50 16.10 -12.71
C MET A 278 11.17 16.86 -12.83
N LEU A 279 10.48 17.13 -11.72
CA LEU A 279 9.27 17.93 -11.72
C LEU A 279 9.50 19.33 -12.31
N THR A 280 10.59 19.99 -11.93
CA THR A 280 10.96 21.32 -12.43
C THR A 280 11.19 21.29 -13.95
N ASN A 281 11.81 20.25 -14.49
CA ASN A 281 12.00 20.10 -15.93
C ASN A 281 10.67 19.93 -16.68
N GLU A 282 9.71 19.20 -16.10
CA GLU A 282 8.35 19.11 -16.69
C GLU A 282 7.64 20.47 -16.65
N MET A 283 7.83 21.27 -15.59
CA MET A 283 7.25 22.61 -15.49
C MET A 283 7.79 23.57 -16.56
N VAL A 284 9.09 23.50 -16.89
CA VAL A 284 9.73 24.39 -17.88
C VAL A 284 9.14 24.20 -19.29
N GLN A 285 8.61 23.02 -19.61
CA GLN A 285 7.93 22.78 -20.89
C GLN A 285 6.69 23.67 -21.07
N TYR A 286 6.13 24.16 -19.97
CA TYR A 286 4.98 25.07 -19.94
C TYR A 286 5.39 26.54 -19.80
N GLY A 287 6.63 26.90 -20.14
CA GLY A 287 7.20 28.24 -19.97
C GLY A 287 6.44 29.41 -20.63
N GLU A 288 5.48 29.15 -21.53
CA GLU A 288 4.57 30.18 -22.06
C GLU A 288 3.40 30.52 -21.09
N ILE A 289 3.13 29.67 -20.10
CA ILE A 289 2.06 29.83 -19.09
C ILE A 289 2.60 30.51 -17.81
N VAL A 290 3.92 30.56 -17.61
CA VAL A 290 4.60 31.07 -16.38
C VAL A 290 4.97 32.56 -16.48
N VAL A 291 4.15 33.38 -17.16
CA VAL A 291 4.37 34.85 -17.27
C VAL A 291 3.78 35.60 -16.08
#